data_AF-A0A968MSY0-F1
#
_entry.id   AF-A0A968MSY0-F1
#
_cell.length_a   1.000
_cell.length_b   1.000
_cell.length_c   1.000
_cell.angle_alpha   90.00
_cell.angle_beta   90.00
_cell.angle_gamma   90.00
#
_symmetry.space_group_name_H-M   'P 1'
#
loop_
_entity.id
_entity.type
_entity.pdbx_description
1 polymer ?
#
loop_
_entity_poly.entity_id
_entity_poly.type
_entity_poly.pdbx_seq_one_letter_code
_entity_poly.pdbx_strand_id
1 'polypeptide(L)'
;MLSRVADNLFWMGRYIERVEHLTRYLNVQYFSSIEVPYPQLRERALYSILDLVSQKWRESRPSEEEILVSVAFNERNPESILQLFIMVAKTHVVCATQFLRRYGKQ
;
A
#
# COMPACT_ATOMS: atom_id res chain seq x y z
N MET A 1 -22.00 9.79 18.39
CA MET A 1 -20.53 9.69 18.60
C MET A 1 -19.94 8.30 18.30
N LEU A 2 -20.72 7.20 18.35
CA LEU A 2 -20.27 5.88 17.85
C LEU A 2 -19.89 5.91 16.36
N SER A 3 -20.54 6.76 15.55
CA SER A 3 -20.28 6.81 14.11
C SER A 3 -18.86 7.22 13.73
N ARG A 4 -18.20 8.10 14.51
CA ARG A 4 -16.80 8.53 14.20
C ARG A 4 -15.77 7.45 14.50
N VAL A 5 -15.93 6.73 15.61
CA VAL A 5 -15.05 5.60 15.93
C VAL A 5 -15.27 4.46 14.93
N ALA A 6 -16.52 4.19 14.58
CA ALA A 6 -16.87 3.21 13.56
C ALA A 6 -16.30 3.57 12.18
N ASP A 7 -16.39 4.83 11.76
CA ASP A 7 -15.82 5.32 10.49
C ASP A 7 -14.29 5.18 10.46
N ASN A 8 -13.61 5.56 11.54
CA ASN A 8 -12.16 5.38 11.65
C ASN A 8 -11.75 3.89 11.61
N LEU A 9 -12.47 3.02 12.33
CA LEU A 9 -12.23 1.57 12.29
C LEU A 9 -12.46 1.00 10.89
N PHE A 10 -13.52 1.46 10.20
CA PHE A 10 -13.81 1.08 8.83
C PHE A 10 -12.65 1.44 7.90
N TRP A 11 -12.19 2.69 7.91
CA TRP A 11 -11.08 3.11 7.04
C TRP A 11 -9.77 2.41 7.39
N MET A 12 -9.43 2.22 8.67
CA MET A 12 -8.26 1.42 9.06
C MET A 12 -8.33 0.01 8.50
N GLY A 13 -9.46 -0.68 8.65
CA GLY A 13 -9.66 -2.01 8.10
C GLY A 13 -9.45 -2.05 6.58
N ARG A 14 -10.04 -1.09 5.85
CA ARG A 14 -9.88 -0.97 4.40
C ARG A 14 -8.43 -0.71 3.97
N TYR A 15 -7.66 0.06 4.74
CA TYR A 15 -6.24 0.26 4.45
C TYR A 15 -5.43 -1.00 4.72
N ILE A 16 -5.70 -1.71 5.82
CA ILE A 16 -5.02 -2.99 6.14
C ILE A 16 -5.31 -4.04 5.06
N GLU A 17 -6.57 -4.20 4.66
CA GLU A 17 -6.95 -5.12 3.57
C GLU A 17 -6.23 -4.79 2.26
N ARG A 18 -6.11 -3.50 1.91
CA ARG A 18 -5.36 -3.06 0.72
C ARG A 18 -3.88 -3.39 0.82
N VAL A 19 -3.24 -3.13 1.96
CA VAL A 19 -1.82 -3.47 2.20
C VAL A 19 -1.59 -4.97 2.04
N GLU A 20 -2.46 -5.78 2.64
CA GLU A 20 -2.36 -7.24 2.59
C GLU A 20 -2.56 -7.75 1.15
N HIS A 21 -3.55 -7.23 0.44
CA HIS A 21 -3.81 -7.56 -0.96
C HIS A 21 -2.62 -7.22 -1.85
N LEU A 22 -2.09 -6.00 -1.73
CA LEU A 22 -0.95 -5.52 -2.53
C LEU A 22 0.32 -6.32 -2.23
N THR A 23 0.63 -6.55 -0.95
CA THR A 23 1.82 -7.32 -0.55
C THR A 23 1.75 -8.76 -1.05
N ARG A 24 0.59 -9.41 -0.93
CA ARG A 24 0.37 -10.77 -1.45
C ARG A 24 0.52 -10.82 -2.97
N TYR A 25 -0.10 -9.86 -3.67
CA TYR A 25 -0.02 -9.78 -5.12
C TYR A 25 1.41 -9.56 -5.58
N LEU A 26 2.11 -8.59 -4.98
CA LEU A 26 3.52 -8.29 -5.24
C LEU A 26 4.37 -9.55 -5.06
N ASN A 27 4.23 -10.25 -3.94
CA ASN A 27 4.99 -11.45 -3.63
C ASN A 27 4.80 -12.54 -4.69
N VAL A 28 3.55 -12.86 -5.02
CA VAL A 28 3.23 -13.92 -6.01
C VAL A 28 3.70 -13.54 -7.40
N GLN A 29 3.43 -12.31 -7.86
CA GLN A 29 3.84 -11.88 -9.20
C GLN A 29 5.36 -11.81 -9.33
N TYR A 30 6.04 -11.31 -8.30
CA TYR A 30 7.50 -11.20 -8.29
C TYR A 30 8.17 -12.57 -8.37
N PHE A 31 7.81 -13.50 -7.49
CA PHE A 31 8.41 -14.84 -7.50
C PHE A 31 8.07 -15.62 -8.78
N SER A 32 6.83 -15.53 -9.26
CA SER A 32 6.43 -16.09 -10.55
C SER A 32 7.27 -15.54 -11.71
N SER A 33 7.63 -14.25 -11.68
CA SER A 33 8.46 -13.62 -12.71
C SER A 33 9.91 -14.11 -12.74
N ILE A 34 10.42 -14.59 -11.60
CA ILE A 34 11.79 -15.11 -11.46
C ILE A 34 11.87 -16.55 -11.97
N GLU A 35 10.86 -17.37 -11.69
CA GLU A 35 10.80 -18.79 -12.09
C GLU A 35 10.68 -18.98 -13.60
N VAL A 36 10.20 -17.96 -14.32
CA VAL A 36 9.97 -18.02 -15.77
C VAL A 36 11.25 -17.72 -16.55
N PRO A 37 11.66 -18.58 -17.51
CA PRO A 37 12.89 -18.38 -18.30
C PRO A 37 12.75 -17.31 -19.39
N TYR A 38 11.55 -16.78 -19.63
CA TYR A 38 11.24 -15.82 -20.69
C TYR A 38 11.25 -14.38 -20.19
N PRO A 39 12.16 -13.51 -20.69
CA PRO A 39 12.28 -12.12 -20.23
C PRO A 39 11.01 -11.27 -20.42
N GLN A 40 10.22 -11.55 -21.46
CA GLN A 40 8.99 -10.78 -21.76
C GLN A 40 7.89 -11.02 -20.72
N LEU A 41 7.81 -12.25 -20.20
CA LEU A 41 6.84 -12.59 -19.16
C LEU A 41 7.23 -11.96 -17.82
N ARG A 42 8.54 -11.90 -17.52
CA ARG A 42 9.05 -11.18 -16.35
C ARG A 42 8.69 -9.71 -16.40
N GLU A 43 8.97 -9.06 -17.53
CA GLU A 43 8.61 -7.65 -17.73
C GLU A 43 7.10 -7.41 -17.57
N ARG A 44 6.26 -8.29 -18.11
CA ARG A 44 4.81 -8.16 -18.00
C ARG A 44 4.33 -8.26 -16.55
N ALA A 45 4.93 -9.15 -15.75
CA ALA A 45 4.62 -9.26 -14.32
C ALA A 45 5.04 -8.00 -13.54
N LEU A 46 6.20 -7.42 -13.88
CA LEU A 46 6.65 -6.17 -13.27
C LEU A 46 5.73 -4.98 -13.61
N TYR A 47 5.26 -4.87 -14.86
CA TYR A 47 4.29 -3.84 -15.22
C TYR A 47 2.91 -4.07 -14.59
N SER A 48 2.46 -5.31 -14.41
CA SER A 48 1.19 -5.57 -13.74
C SER A 48 1.23 -5.15 -12.26
N ILE A 49 2.41 -5.25 -11.62
CA ILE A 49 2.64 -4.71 -10.28
C ILE A 49 2.54 -3.16 -10.27
N LEU A 50 3.13 -2.47 -11.26
CA LEU A 50 3.02 -1.00 -11.39
C LEU A 50 1.57 -0.53 -11.61
N ASP A 51 0.83 -1.24 -12.45
CA ASP A 51 -0.57 -0.93 -12.74
C ASP A 51 -1.44 -1.02 -11.49
N LEU A 52 -1.14 -1.97 -10.58
CA LEU A 52 -1.88 -2.13 -9.32
C LEU A 52 -1.80 -0.88 -8.43
N VAL A 53 -0.66 -0.19 -8.44
CA VAL A 53 -0.47 1.08 -7.70
C VAL A 53 -0.75 2.31 -8.54
N SER A 54 -1.33 2.15 -9.73
CA SER A 54 -1.63 3.24 -10.67
C SER A 54 -0.43 4.15 -10.97
N GLN A 55 0.79 3.60 -10.88
CA GLN A 55 2.01 4.36 -11.05
C GLN A 55 2.31 4.51 -12.55
N LYS A 56 2.18 5.73 -13.06
CA LYS A 56 2.59 6.05 -14.44
C LYS A 56 4.08 6.30 -14.49
N TRP A 57 4.79 5.54 -15.32
CA TRP A 57 6.20 5.80 -15.64
C TRP A 57 6.30 6.70 -16.87
N ARG A 58 7.09 7.78 -16.78
CA ARG A 58 7.23 8.78 -17.88
C ARG A 58 8.49 8.57 -18.73
N GLU A 59 9.49 7.89 -18.20
CA GLU A 59 10.79 7.71 -18.83
C GLU A 59 10.97 6.30 -19.43
N SER A 60 12.16 6.03 -19.95
CA SER A 60 12.62 4.71 -20.38
C SER A 60 12.25 3.61 -19.39
N ARG A 61 12.05 2.40 -19.93
CA ARG A 61 11.78 1.12 -19.26
C ARG A 61 12.40 1.07 -17.84
N PRO A 62 11.60 1.11 -16.76
CA PRO A 62 12.11 1.11 -15.41
C PRO A 62 12.85 -0.18 -15.10
N SER A 63 13.88 -0.08 -14.26
CA SER A 63 14.54 -1.24 -13.67
C SER A 63 13.60 -1.94 -12.68
N GLU A 64 13.85 -3.23 -12.45
CA GLU A 64 13.11 -4.03 -11.47
C GLU A 64 13.16 -3.39 -10.06
N GLU A 65 14.33 -2.90 -9.64
CA GLU A 65 14.51 -2.23 -8.36
C GLU A 65 13.66 -0.97 -8.24
N GLU A 66 13.65 -0.11 -9.25
CA GLU A 66 12.83 1.11 -9.27
C GLU A 66 11.34 0.78 -9.16
N ILE A 67 10.87 -0.28 -9.80
CA ILE A 67 9.50 -0.75 -9.70
C ILE A 67 9.19 -1.16 -8.27
N LEU A 68 10.01 -2.03 -7.68
CA LEU A 68 9.80 -2.52 -6.32
C LEU A 68 9.83 -1.39 -5.28
N VAL A 69 10.80 -0.48 -5.38
CA VAL A 69 10.89 0.70 -4.52
C VAL A 69 9.68 1.62 -4.71
N SER A 70 9.22 1.80 -5.95
CA SER A 70 8.06 2.65 -6.21
C SER A 70 6.75 2.08 -5.64
N VAL A 71 6.61 0.76 -5.58
CA VAL A 71 5.41 0.09 -5.04
C VAL A 71 5.46 0.03 -3.53
N ALA A 72 6.65 -0.23 -2.96
CA ALA A 72 6.82 -0.39 -1.52
C ALA A 72 6.95 0.95 -0.77
N PHE A 73 7.78 1.88 -1.26
CA PHE A 73 8.28 3.02 -0.49
C PHE A 73 8.01 4.40 -1.12
N ASN A 74 7.17 4.49 -2.15
CA ASN A 74 6.86 5.78 -2.76
C ASN A 74 5.94 6.63 -1.87
N GLU A 75 6.51 7.59 -1.16
CA GLU A 75 5.80 8.55 -0.30
C GLU A 75 4.79 9.43 -1.05
N ARG A 76 4.95 9.61 -2.37
CA ARG A 76 4.05 10.44 -3.18
C ARG A 76 2.86 9.66 -3.72
N ASN A 77 2.94 8.33 -3.74
CA ASN A 77 1.86 7.49 -4.23
C ASN A 77 0.96 7.04 -3.07
N PRO A 78 -0.33 7.45 -3.02
CA PRO A 78 -1.27 7.01 -1.98
C PRO A 78 -1.50 5.51 -1.94
N GLU A 79 -1.29 4.81 -3.05
CA GLU A 79 -1.51 3.37 -3.18
C GLU A 79 -0.23 2.56 -2.88
N SER A 80 0.90 3.21 -2.54
CA SER A 80 2.09 2.48 -2.10
C SER A 80 1.89 1.82 -0.74
N ILE A 81 2.63 0.75 -0.47
CA ILE A 81 2.57 0.02 0.81
C ILE A 81 2.85 0.98 1.97
N LEU A 82 3.92 1.77 1.87
CA LEU A 82 4.30 2.75 2.88
C LEU A 82 3.17 3.74 3.17
N GLN A 83 2.57 4.30 2.13
CA GLN A 83 1.56 5.34 2.31
C GLN A 83 0.26 4.79 2.89
N LEU A 84 -0.13 3.56 2.52
CA LEU A 84 -1.25 2.86 3.14
C LEU A 84 -1.00 2.59 4.65
N PHE A 85 0.21 2.17 5.03
CA PHE A 85 0.57 2.05 6.45
C PHE A 85 0.53 3.39 7.20
N ILE A 86 1.00 4.46 6.57
CA ILE A 86 0.91 5.82 7.13
C ILE A 86 -0.56 6.21 7.35
N MET A 87 -1.47 5.86 6.42
CA MET A 87 -2.91 6.13 6.59
C MET A 87 -3.51 5.34 7.77
N VAL A 88 -3.12 4.09 7.97
CA VAL A 88 -3.50 3.31 9.17
C VAL A 88 -3.03 4.00 10.44
N ALA A 89 -1.73 4.36 10.50
CA ALA A 89 -1.14 5.00 11.68
C ALA A 89 -1.80 6.35 12.00
N LYS A 90 -2.06 7.19 10.98
CA LYS A 90 -2.77 8.46 11.15
C LYS A 90 -4.16 8.26 11.73
N THR A 91 -4.91 7.29 11.21
CA THR A 91 -6.28 7.01 11.67
C THR A 91 -6.28 6.47 13.11
N HIS A 92 -5.30 5.64 13.46
CA HIS A 92 -5.09 5.17 14.83
C HIS A 92 -4.78 6.32 15.80
N VAL A 93 -3.88 7.24 15.42
CA VAL A 93 -3.55 8.43 16.24
C VAL A 93 -4.78 9.31 16.45
N VAL A 94 -5.60 9.53 15.41
CA VAL A 94 -6.85 10.30 15.52
C VAL A 94 -7.81 9.64 16.52
N CYS A 95 -8.00 8.32 16.44
CA CYS A 95 -8.79 7.56 17.40
C CYS A 95 -8.26 7.71 18.84
N ALA A 96 -6.97 7.49 19.04
CA ALA A 96 -6.33 7.58 20.35
C ALA A 96 -6.48 8.99 20.96
N THR A 97 -6.29 10.03 20.15
CA THR A 97 -6.41 11.43 20.61
C THR A 97 -7.85 11.78 20.99
N GLN A 98 -8.84 11.30 20.23
CA GLN A 98 -10.26 11.49 20.56
C GLN A 98 -10.65 10.75 21.84
N PHE A 99 -10.12 9.55 22.06
CA PHE A 99 -10.34 8.77 23.27
C PHE A 99 -9.75 9.48 24.50
N LEU A 100 -8.47 9.89 24.44
CA LEU A 100 -7.80 10.60 25.51
C LEU A 100 -8.47 11.94 25.84
N ARG A 101 -8.93 12.71 24.85
CA ARG A 101 -9.67 13.96 25.11
C ARG A 101 -10.99 13.74 25.85
N ARG A 102 -11.62 12.57 25.66
CA ARG A 102 -12.93 12.27 26.25
C ARG A 102 -12.84 11.64 27.64
N TYR A 103 -11.82 10.81 27.88
CA TYR A 103 -11.69 10.03 29.11
C TYR A 103 -10.44 10.38 29.95
N GLY A 104 -9.51 11.16 29.41
CA GLY A 104 -8.25 11.55 30.07
C GLY A 104 -8.28 12.89 30.81
N LYS A 105 -9.45 13.51 30.98
CA LYS A 105 -9.65 14.58 31.98
C LYS A 105 -10.38 13.99 33.19
N GLN A 106 -9.60 13.45 34.13
CA GLN A 106 -9.87 13.52 35.56
C GLN A 106 -8.79 14.41 36.17
#